data_AF-A0A1I3PMU2-F1
#
_entry.id   AF-A0A1I3PMU2-F1
#
_cell.length_a   1.000
_cell.length_b   1.000
_cell.length_c   1.000
_cell.angle_alpha   90.00
_cell.angle_beta   90.00
_cell.angle_gamma   90.00
#
_symmetry.space_group_name_H-M   'P 1'
#
loop_
_entity.id
_entity.type
_entity.pdbx_description
1 polymer ?
#
loop_
_entity_poly.entity_id
_entity_poly.type
_entity_poly.pdbx_seq_one_letter_code
_entity_poly.pdbx_strand_id
1 'polypeptide(L)' 'MAPGEDGGALPDGWTLEHRPSGVRVSEACGFRTELIAVWGMAHNVSPEMFAPVHAAPGETATWSRTYTFEA' A
#
# COMPACT_ATOMS: atom_id res chain seq x y z
N MET A 1 -13.32 -6.83 -19.49
CA MET A 1 -13.53 -6.39 -18.10
C MET A 1 -12.29 -6.82 -17.33
N ALA A 2 -11.47 -5.88 -16.88
CA ALA A 2 -10.25 -6.12 -16.12
C ALA A 2 -10.60 -6.43 -14.64
N PRO A 3 -9.75 -7.19 -13.92
CA PRO A 3 -9.93 -7.39 -12.48
C PRO A 3 -9.98 -6.03 -11.76
N GLY A 4 -11.05 -5.78 -10.98
CA GLY A 4 -11.25 -4.53 -10.21
C GLY A 4 -12.43 -3.65 -10.62
N GLU A 5 -13.23 -4.05 -11.61
CA GLU A 5 -14.34 -3.23 -12.14
C GLU A 5 -15.67 -3.30 -11.34
N ASP A 6 -15.68 -3.86 -10.12
CA ASP A 6 -16.90 -3.93 -9.29
C ASP A 6 -17.13 -2.67 -8.42
N GLY A 7 -16.27 -1.64 -8.52
CA GLY A 7 -16.43 -0.38 -7.78
C GLY A 7 -16.25 -0.50 -6.25
N GLY A 8 -15.71 -1.62 -5.77
CA GLY A 8 -15.38 -1.85 -4.36
C GLY A 8 -14.26 -0.93 -3.86
N ALA A 9 -14.22 -0.68 -2.56
CA ALA A 9 -13.12 0.06 -1.93
C ALA A 9 -11.80 -0.73 -2.08
N LEU A 10 -10.71 -0.02 -2.37
CA LEU A 10 -9.37 -0.59 -2.35
C LEU A 10 -8.96 -0.97 -0.91
N PRO A 11 -8.11 -1.99 -0.73
CA PRO A 11 -7.58 -2.34 0.58
C PRO A 11 -6.75 -1.18 1.16
N ASP A 12 -6.63 -1.16 2.48
CA ASP A 12 -5.90 -0.17 3.28
C ASP A 12 -4.50 -0.65 3.69
N GLY A 13 -3.98 -1.69 3.02
CA GLY A 13 -2.67 -2.25 3.33
C GLY A 13 -2.29 -3.40 2.39
N TRP A 14 -1.11 -3.96 2.65
CA TRP A 14 -0.59 -5.14 1.94
C TRP A 14 0.33 -5.97 2.82
N THR A 15 0.58 -7.22 2.40
CA THR A 15 1.51 -8.14 3.04
C THR A 15 2.39 -8.80 1.97
N LEU A 16 3.70 -8.83 2.21
CA LEU A 16 4.69 -9.53 1.40
C LEU A 16 5.39 -10.59 2.25
N GLU A 17 5.44 -11.82 1.75
CA GLU A 17 6.09 -12.96 2.41
C GLU A 17 7.19 -13.53 1.53
N HIS A 18 8.40 -13.66 2.08
CA HIS A 18 9.47 -14.41 1.46
C HIS A 18 9.35 -15.88 1.82
N ARG A 19 8.63 -16.63 0.99
CA ARG A 19 8.29 -18.05 1.21
C ARG A 19 9.47 -18.94 1.67
N PRO A 20 10.70 -18.82 1.12
CA PRO A 20 11.80 -19.67 1.55
C PRO A 20 12.21 -19.49 3.01
N SER A 21 12.16 -18.27 3.55
CA SER A 21 12.53 -18.00 4.95
C SER A 21 11.36 -17.76 5.88
N GLY A 22 10.13 -17.65 5.36
CA GLY A 22 8.92 -17.36 6.13
C GLY A 22 8.80 -15.91 6.61
N VAL A 23 9.84 -15.08 6.44
CA VAL A 23 9.82 -13.69 6.89
C VAL A 23 8.79 -12.89 6.10
N ARG A 24 8.14 -11.96 6.80
CA ARG A 24 7.05 -11.16 6.27
C ARG A 24 7.25 -9.69 6.60
N VAL A 25 6.78 -8.85 5.71
CA VAL A 25 6.54 -7.43 5.97
C VAL A 25 5.12 -7.09 5.54
N SER A 26 4.43 -6.29 6.35
CA SER A 26 3.10 -5.78 6.04
C SER A 26 3.06 -4.27 6.21
N GLU A 27 2.24 -3.60 5.42
CA GLU A 27 1.89 -2.19 5.56
C GLU A 27 0.41 -2.07 5.93
N ALA A 28 0.10 -1.17 6.86
CA ALA A 28 -1.23 -0.61 7.06
C ALA A 28 -1.18 0.92 6.86
N CYS A 29 -2.12 1.44 6.09
CA CYS A 29 -2.22 2.86 5.72
C CYS A 29 -3.35 3.54 6.52
N GLY A 30 -3.09 4.73 7.05
CA GLY A 30 -4.10 5.57 7.72
C GLY A 30 -4.96 6.41 6.76
N PHE A 31 -5.08 6.01 5.49
CA PHE A 31 -5.75 6.77 4.43
C PHE A 31 -6.52 5.85 3.48
N ARG A 32 -7.54 6.39 2.81
CA ARG A 32 -8.27 5.66 1.76
C ARG A 32 -7.39 5.59 0.51
N THR A 33 -6.95 4.40 0.13
CA THR A 33 -6.13 4.21 -1.06
C THR A 33 -6.91 4.49 -2.34
N GLU A 34 -6.31 5.23 -3.27
CA GLU A 34 -6.90 5.54 -4.58
C GLU A 34 -6.36 4.67 -5.71
N LEU A 35 -5.12 4.21 -5.55
CA LEU A 35 -4.42 3.36 -6.50
C LEU A 35 -3.45 2.46 -5.76
N ILE A 36 -3.29 1.24 -6.28
CA ILE A 36 -2.25 0.31 -5.87
C ILE A 36 -1.42 -0.03 -7.09
N ALA A 37 -0.11 0.14 -6.98
CA ALA A 37 0.84 -0.32 -7.98
C ALA A 37 1.77 -1.35 -7.34
N VAL A 38 2.15 -2.37 -8.12
CA VAL A 38 3.17 -3.33 -7.71
C VAL A 38 4.22 -3.38 -8.81
N TRP A 39 5.45 -3.06 -8.46
CA TRP A 39 6.59 -3.21 -9.36
C TRP A 39 7.78 -3.79 -8.60
N GLY A 40 8.82 -4.17 -9.34
CA GLY A 40 10.03 -4.71 -8.72
C GLY A 40 11.08 -5.06 -9.76
N MET A 41 12.23 -5.52 -9.26
CA MET A 41 13.34 -6.08 -10.04
C MET A 41 13.80 -7.38 -9.39
N ALA A 42 14.83 -8.02 -9.94
CA ALA A 42 15.32 -9.34 -9.49
C ALA A 42 15.55 -9.48 -7.98
N HIS A 43 15.85 -8.39 -7.26
CA HIS A 43 16.17 -8.39 -5.82
C HIS A 43 15.23 -7.53 -4.98
N ASN A 44 14.13 -7.01 -5.54
CA ASN A 44 13.19 -6.18 -4.79
C ASN A 44 11.75 -6.34 -5.27
N VAL A 45 10.81 -6.06 -4.36
CA VAL A 45 9.38 -5.91 -4.65
C VAL A 45 8.95 -4.61 -3.98
N SER A 46 8.29 -3.74 -4.72
CA SER A 46 7.76 -2.45 -4.29
C SER A 46 6.23 -2.43 -4.47
N PRO A 47 5.49 -2.84 -3.43
CA PRO A 47 4.05 -2.59 -3.34
C PRO A 47 3.82 -1.13 -2.88
N GLU A 48 3.10 -0.36 -3.70
CA GLU A 48 2.87 1.07 -3.50
C GLU A 48 1.38 1.36 -3.30
N MET A 49 1.06 1.91 -2.12
CA MET A 49 -0.27 2.43 -1.77
C MET A 49 -0.29 3.95 -1.95
N PHE A 50 -1.15 4.45 -2.85
CA PHE A 50 -1.23 5.87 -3.18
C PHE A 50 -2.22 6.58 -2.24
N ALA A 51 -1.71 7.54 -1.47
CA ALA A 51 -2.51 8.39 -0.62
C ALA A 51 -3.12 9.54 -1.43
N PRO A 52 -4.38 9.91 -1.16
CA PRO A 52 -4.99 11.09 -1.75
C PRO A 52 -4.30 12.34 -1.20
N VAL A 53 -3.68 13.13 -2.07
CA VAL A 53 -3.03 14.39 -1.69
C VAL A 53 -3.89 15.56 -2.14
N HIS A 54 -4.75 16.02 -1.24
CA HIS A 54 -5.57 17.21 -1.42
C HIS A 54 -5.39 18.13 -0.22
N ALA A 55 -4.83 19.31 -0.43
CA ALA A 55 -4.71 20.36 0.58
C ALA A 55 -4.94 21.71 -0.09
N ALA A 56 -5.85 22.52 0.44
CA ALA A 56 -6.06 23.88 -0.03
C ALA A 56 -4.98 24.83 0.51
N PRO A 57 -4.87 26.07 -0.02
CA PRO A 57 -3.95 27.06 0.53
C PRO A 57 -4.17 27.29 2.03
N GLY A 58 -3.12 27.07 2.82
CA GLY A 58 -3.16 27.21 4.28
C GLY A 58 -3.58 25.97 5.05
N GLU A 59 -3.94 24.86 4.38
CA GLU A 59 -4.26 23.60 5.02
C GLU A 59 -3.06 22.66 5.11
N THR A 60 -3.12 21.74 6.09
CA THR A 60 -2.17 20.65 6.27
C THR A 60 -2.94 19.34 6.25
N ALA A 61 -2.58 18.46 5.32
CA ALA A 61 -3.02 17.07 5.33
C ALA A 61 -1.94 16.20 6.00
N THR A 62 -2.36 15.29 6.87
CA THR A 62 -1.47 14.38 7.59
C THR A 62 -1.98 12.96 7.42
N TRP A 63 -1.07 12.04 7.12
CA TRP A 63 -1.34 10.61 7.09
C TRP A 63 -0.14 9.86 7.64
N SER A 64 -0.39 8.63 8.08
CA SER A 64 0.63 7.71 8.53
C SER A 64 0.54 6.40 7.74
N ARG A 65 1.66 5.68 7.76
CA ARG A 65 1.75 4.28 7.33
C ARG A 65 2.59 3.55 8.37
N THR A 66 2.20 2.33 8.68
CA THR A 66 2.87 1.49 9.68
C THR A 66 3.36 0.23 8.98
N TYR A 67 4.65 -0.06 9.14
CA TYR A 67 5.26 -1.28 8.66
C TYR A 67 5.51 -2.24 9.81
N THR A 68 5.05 -3.48 9.66
CA THR A 68 5.28 -4.57 10.62
C THR A 68 6.17 -5.62 9.98
N PHE A 69 7.23 -6.01 10.66
CA PHE A 69 8.18 -7.04 10.23
C PHE A 69 8.06 -8.26 11.14
N GLU A 70 7.92 -9.44 10.55
CA GLU A 70 7.72 -10.71 11.26
C GLU A 70 8.69 -11.76 10.70
N ALA A 71 9.17 -12.65 11.56
CA ALA A 71 10.15 -13.70 11.22
C ALA A 71 9.67 -15.08 11.64
#